data_AF-A0AAV6LMP4-F1
#
_entry.id   AF-A0AAV6LMP4-F1
#
_cell.length_a   1.000
_cell.length_b   1.000
_cell.length_c   1.000
_cell.angle_alpha   90.00
_cell.angle_beta   90.00
_cell.angle_gamma   90.00
#
_symmetry.space_group_name_H-M   'P 1'
#
loop_
_entity.id
_entity.type
_entity.pdbx_description
1 polymer ?
#
loop_
_entity_poly.entity_id
_entity_poly.type
_entity_poly.pdbx_seq_one_letter_code
_entity_poly.pdbx_strand_id
1 'polypeptide(L)' 'MPTTNKREYEAAVSRIKEENNRMLMRRSRYFMLQLATEMAEANQRELTENEHNNTLNNEKYLSDYAMSDEDM' A
#
# COMPACT_ATOMS: atom_id res chain seq x y z
N MET A 1 24.25 30.36 6.54
CA MET A 1 23.89 29.26 5.61
C MET A 1 22.49 29.53 5.09
N PRO A 2 22.27 29.62 3.77
CA PRO A 2 21.00 30.07 3.24
C PRO A 2 19.92 28.99 3.49
N THR A 3 18.89 29.37 4.22
CA THR A 3 17.78 28.52 4.70
C THR A 3 16.89 28.00 3.57
N THR A 4 16.92 28.65 2.40
CA THR A 4 16.13 28.29 1.21
C THR A 4 16.47 26.91 0.68
N ASN A 5 17.76 26.55 0.63
CA ASN A 5 18.23 25.25 0.15
C ASN A 5 17.75 24.10 1.06
N LYS A 6 17.66 24.36 2.37
CA LYS A 6 17.14 23.37 3.33
C LYS A 6 15.65 23.09 3.12
N ARG A 7 14.84 24.13 2.89
CA ARG A 7 13.38 23.98 2.68
C ARG A 7 13.07 23.26 1.36
N GLU A 8 13.82 23.55 0.30
CA GLU A 8 13.68 22.86 -0.99
C GLU A 8 14.08 21.38 -0.87
N TYR A 9 15.16 21.10 -0.15
CA TYR A 9 15.59 19.73 0.15
C TYR A 9 14.52 18.96 0.94
N GLU A 10 13.96 19.54 1.99
CA GLU A 10 12.89 18.92 2.78
C GLU A 10 11.65 18.61 1.93
N ALA A 11 11.23 19.55 1.06
CA ALA A 11 10.12 19.32 0.15
C ALA A 11 10.40 18.19 -0.85
N ALA A 12 11.64 18.11 -1.38
CA ALA A 12 12.04 17.04 -2.29
C ALA A 12 12.02 15.67 -1.59
N VAL A 13 12.55 15.58 -0.37
CA VAL A 13 12.52 14.35 0.43
C VAL A 13 11.08 13.91 0.71
N SER A 14 10.18 14.83 1.06
CA SER A 14 8.76 14.50 1.28
C SER A 14 8.10 13.93 0.03
N ARG A 15 8.32 14.54 -1.15
CA ARG A 15 7.79 14.02 -2.41
C ARG A 15 8.31 12.63 -2.75
N ILE A 16 9.61 12.39 -2.52
CA ILE A 16 10.21 11.07 -2.74
C ILE A 16 9.57 10.03 -1.82
N LYS A 17 9.36 10.36 -0.54
CA LYS A 17 8.68 9.49 0.42
C LYS A 17 7.25 9.17 -0.03
N GLU A 18 6.48 10.18 -0.43
CA GLU A 18 5.11 9.98 -0.93
C GLU A 18 5.07 9.04 -2.14
N GLU A 19 5.96 9.25 -3.10
CA GLU A 19 6.01 8.41 -4.31
C GLU A 19 6.46 6.98 -3.99
N ASN A 20 7.46 6.81 -3.12
CA ASN A 20 7.88 5.50 -2.64
C ASN A 20 6.75 4.76 -1.92
N ASN A 21 6.00 5.45 -1.05
CA ASN A 21 4.86 4.86 -0.36
C ASN A 21 3.78 4.44 -1.34
N ARG A 22 3.47 5.26 -2.36
CA ARG A 22 2.52 4.91 -3.42
C ARG A 22 2.98 3.69 -4.22
N MET A 23 4.26 3.64 -4.60
CA MET A 23 4.81 2.49 -5.32
C MET A 23 4.73 1.20 -4.48
N LEU A 24 5.08 1.28 -3.20
CA LEU A 24 4.99 0.15 -2.28
C LEU A 24 3.55 -0.33 -2.16
N MET A 25 2.60 0.59 -1.92
CA MET A 25 1.18 0.27 -1.82
C MET A 25 0.63 -0.39 -3.09
N ARG A 26 0.98 0.13 -4.28
CA ARG A 26 0.60 -0.49 -5.56
C ARG A 26 1.13 -1.92 -5.68
N ARG A 27 2.39 -2.14 -5.29
CA ARG A 27 3.04 -3.46 -5.38
C ARG A 27 2.46 -4.44 -4.36
N SER A 28 2.20 -4.00 -3.13
CA SER A 28 1.54 -4.82 -2.12
C SER A 28 0.14 -5.23 -2.55
N ARG A 29 -0.65 -4.28 -3.10
CA ARG A 29 -1.99 -4.56 -3.63
C ARG A 29 -1.97 -5.59 -4.76
N TYR A 30 -0.98 -5.50 -5.66
CA TYR A 30 -0.80 -6.49 -6.72
C TYR A 30 -0.60 -7.90 -6.16
N PHE A 31 0.31 -8.08 -5.20
CA PHE A 31 0.56 -9.40 -4.60
C PHE A 31 -0.60 -9.92 -3.76
N MET A 32 -1.28 -9.05 -3.01
CA MET A 32 -2.47 -9.45 -2.25
C MET A 32 -3.59 -9.93 -3.18
N LEU A 33 -3.80 -9.24 -4.30
CA LEU A 33 -4.80 -9.65 -5.29
C LEU A 33 -4.41 -10.97 -5.95
N GLN A 34 -3.14 -11.11 -6.37
CA GLN A 34 -2.64 -12.36 -6.92
C GLN A 34 -2.87 -13.54 -5.96
N LEU A 35 -2.53 -13.38 -4.68
CA LEU A 35 -2.76 -14.41 -3.66
C LEU A 35 -4.25 -14.72 -3.49
N ALA A 36 -5.12 -13.71 -3.48
CA ALA A 36 -6.56 -13.91 -3.37
C ALA A 36 -7.12 -14.68 -4.58
N THR A 37 -6.64 -14.36 -5.78
CA THR A 37 -6.98 -15.10 -7.01
C THR A 37 -6.51 -16.55 -6.94
N GLU A 38 -5.24 -16.79 -6.58
CA GLU A 38 -4.68 -18.15 -6.43
C GLU A 38 -5.47 -18.98 -5.41
N MET A 39 -5.89 -18.38 -4.29
CA MET A 39 -6.73 -19.05 -3.30
C MET A 39 -8.14 -19.35 -3.82
N ALA A 40 -8.74 -18.47 -4.63
CA ALA A 40 -10.03 -18.73 -5.24
C ALA A 40 -9.94 -19.90 -6.24
N GLU A 41 -8.92 -19.87 -7.12
CA GLU A 41 -8.65 -20.92 -8.10
C GLU A 41 -8.40 -22.28 -7.42
N ALA A 42 -7.63 -22.31 -6.33
CA ALA A 42 -7.40 -23.53 -5.55
C ALA A 42 -8.70 -24.13 -4.98
N ASN A 43 -9.71 -23.29 -4.74
CA ASN A 43 -11.05 -23.70 -4.31
C ASN A 43 -12.04 -23.89 -5.48
N GLN A 44 -11.55 -23.97 -6.72
CA GLN A 44 -12.34 -24.18 -7.93
C GLN A 44 -13.44 -23.13 -8.13
N ARG A 45 -13.18 -21.89 -7.70
CA ARG A 45 -14.09 -20.76 -7.88
C ARG A 45 -13.36 -19.53 -8.39
N GLU A 46 -14.11 -18.59 -8.91
CA GLU A 46 -13.58 -17.27 -9.24
C GLU A 46 -13.62 -16.34 -8.02
N LEU A 47 -12.75 -15.33 -8.04
CA LEU A 47 -12.77 -14.25 -7.08
C LEU A 47 -13.96 -13.34 -7.40
N THR A 48 -14.84 -13.11 -6.43
CA THR A 48 -16.00 -12.23 -6.64
C THR A 48 -15.56 -10.76 -6.71
N GLU A 49 -16.37 -9.91 -7.34
CA GLU A 49 -16.09 -8.46 -7.42
C GLU A 49 -15.93 -7.82 -6.03
N ASN A 50 -16.73 -8.25 -5.05
CA ASN A 50 -16.62 -7.75 -3.67
C ASN A 50 -15.30 -8.16 -3.03
N GLU A 51 -14.86 -9.40 -3.20
CA GLU A 51 -13.57 -9.87 -2.68
C GLU A 51 -12.42 -9.12 -3.35
N HIS A 52 -12.45 -8.96 -4.68
CA HIS A 52 -11.48 -8.18 -5.44
C HIS A 52 -11.37 -6.74 -4.90
N ASN A 53 -12.51 -6.06 -4.72
CA ASN A 53 -12.55 -4.69 -4.22
C ASN A 53 -12.05 -4.59 -2.77
N ASN A 54 -12.39 -5.55 -1.91
CA ASN A 54 -11.92 -5.58 -0.52
C ASN A 54 -10.40 -5.81 -0.41
N THR A 55 -9.82 -6.62 -1.30
CA THR A 55 -8.36 -6.82 -1.35
C THR A 55 -7.62 -5.54 -1.72
N LEU A 56 -8.24 -4.65 -2.52
CA LEU A 56 -7.66 -3.37 -2.92
C LEU A 56 -7.94 -2.23 -1.93
N ASN A 57 -9.09 -2.27 -1.26
CA ASN A 57 -9.59 -1.21 -0.36
C ASN A 57 -9.46 -1.58 1.13
N ASN A 58 -8.40 -2.26 1.52
CA ASN A 58 -8.19 -2.53 2.94
C ASN A 58 -7.87 -1.21 3.67
N GLU A 59 -8.90 -0.66 4.33
CA GLU A 59 -8.89 0.59 5.09
C GLU A 59 -7.80 0.63 6.15
N LYS A 60 -7.35 -0.52 6.67
CA LYS A 60 -6.25 -0.59 7.64
C LYS A 60 -4.93 -0.08 7.06
N TYR A 61 -4.67 -0.31 5.77
CA TYR A 61 -3.49 0.24 5.08
C TYR A 61 -3.67 1.69 4.62
N LEU A 62 -4.88 2.24 4.74
CA LEU A 62 -5.16 3.66 4.51
C LEU A 62 -5.12 4.46 5.82
N SER A 63 -5.01 3.79 6.97
CA SER A 63 -4.88 4.46 8.26
C SER A 63 -3.42 4.86 8.49
N ASP A 64 -3.20 6.09 8.94
CA ASP A 64 -1.88 6.60 9.38
C ASP A 64 -1.40 5.94 10.70
N TYR A 65 -2.07 4.89 11.16
CA TYR A 65 -1.63 4.14 12.33
C TYR A 65 -0.35 3.38 12.00
N ALA A 66 0.65 3.52 12.86
CA ALA A 66 1.83 2.67 12.80
C ALA A 66 1.36 1.21 12.92
N MET A 67 1.43 0.47 11.82
CA MET A 67 1.26 -0.98 11.83
C MET A 67 2.43 -1.53 12.65
N SER A 68 2.22 -1.72 13.94
CA SER A 68 3.17 -2.41 14.81
C SER A 68 2.92 -3.90 14.64
N ASP A 69 3.98 -4.66 14.39
CA ASP A 69 3.92 -6.13 14.29
C ASP A 69 3.57 -6.79 15.65
N GLU A 70 3.36 -6.02 16.73
CA GLU A 70 3.13 -6.52 18.09
C GLU A 70 1.67 -6.89 18.39
N ASP A 71 0.72 -6.66 17.48
CA ASP A 71 -0.71 -6.92 17.70
C ASP A 71 -1.32 -8.00 16.76
N MET A 72 -0.50 -8.91 16.19
CA MET A 72 -0.99 -10.10 15.46
C MET A 72 -1.13 -11.34 16.33
#